data_AF-A0A543PYH5-F1
#
_entry.id   AF-A0A543PYH5-F1
#
_cell.length_a   1.000
_cell.length_b   1.000
_cell.length_c   1.000
_cell.angle_alpha   90.00
_cell.angle_beta   90.00
_cell.angle_gamma   90.00
#
_symmetry.space_group_name_H-M   'P 1'
#
loop_
_entity.id
_entity.type
_entity.pdbx_description
1 polymer ?
#
loop_
_entity_poly.entity_id
_entity_poly.type
_entity_poly.pdbx_seq_one_letter_code
_entity_poly.pdbx_strand_id
1 'polypeptide(L)'
;MKTLPILLEHWLSELDLEKPSEVIYSGLRLTNITGFTEWVSKTSPAITLGWDWELSAVSGIPDYRRTGSLRSNVMLTDEKQADIGEMGTDKLLSEWIDGLEWGKAVHAAITKIDPGQAVSSYSWRKREGEVRL
;
A
#
# COMPACT_ATOMS: atom_id res chain seq x y z
N MET A 1 9.33 2.74 22.69
CA MET A 1 9.79 2.86 21.29
C MET A 1 10.78 4.01 21.19
N LYS A 2 12.00 3.75 20.70
CA LYS A 2 12.91 4.84 20.29
C LYS A 2 12.37 5.37 18.96
N THR A 3 12.05 6.66 18.88
CA THR A 3 11.65 7.30 17.63
C THR A 3 12.90 7.63 16.82
N LEU A 4 12.94 7.25 15.55
CA LEU A 4 13.95 7.77 14.63
C LEU A 4 13.62 9.26 14.36
N PRO A 5 14.58 10.19 14.46
CA PRO A 5 14.33 11.62 14.26
C PRO A 5 14.14 12.02 12.78
N ILE A 6 13.93 11.04 11.90
CA ILE A 6 13.82 11.25 10.45
C ILE A 6 12.34 11.34 10.09
N LEU A 7 11.96 12.45 9.46
CA LEU A 7 10.64 12.61 8.86
C LEU A 7 10.64 11.97 7.46
N LEU A 8 9.76 10.99 7.29
CA LEU A 8 9.45 10.40 5.99
C LEU A 8 8.14 10.98 5.47
N GLU A 9 8.14 11.38 4.21
CA GLU A 9 6.98 11.87 3.50
C GLU A 9 6.50 10.80 2.53
N HIS A 10 5.18 10.63 2.46
CA HIS A 10 4.55 9.75 1.47
C HIS A 10 4.89 10.26 0.07
N TRP A 11 5.39 9.36 -0.78
CA TRP A 11 5.73 9.71 -2.16
C TRP A 11 4.72 9.13 -3.15
N LEU A 12 4.44 7.83 -3.06
CA LEU A 12 3.53 7.13 -3.98
C LEU A 12 2.89 5.93 -3.29
N SER A 13 1.68 5.55 -3.71
CA SER A 13 1.12 4.23 -3.44
C SER A 13 0.25 3.80 -4.59
N GLU A 14 0.32 2.52 -4.94
CA GLU A 14 -0.42 1.93 -6.05
C GLU A 14 -0.96 0.55 -5.65
N LEU A 15 -1.97 0.09 -6.39
CA LEU A 15 -2.56 -1.23 -6.22
C LEU A 15 -1.79 -2.26 -7.05
N ASP A 16 -1.56 -3.43 -6.49
CA ASP A 16 -1.09 -4.59 -7.25
C ASP A 16 -2.27 -5.18 -8.01
N LEU A 17 -2.51 -4.64 -9.20
CA LEU A 17 -3.51 -5.17 -10.10
C LEU A 17 -2.95 -6.46 -10.71
N GLU A 18 -3.29 -7.61 -10.13
CA GLU A 18 -3.11 -8.90 -10.80
C GLU A 18 -3.80 -8.80 -12.18
N LYS A 19 -3.05 -9.08 -13.25
CA LYS A 19 -3.68 -9.30 -14.55
C LYS A 19 -4.68 -10.45 -14.37
N PRO A 20 -5.95 -10.31 -14.79
CA PRO A 20 -6.90 -11.40 -14.71
C PRO A 20 -6.26 -12.63 -15.34
N SER A 21 -6.10 -13.70 -14.55
CA SER A 21 -5.70 -14.97 -15.15
C SER A 21 -6.78 -15.36 -16.15
N GLU A 22 -6.40 -15.96 -17.28
CA GLU A 22 -7.36 -16.51 -18.27
C GLU A 22 -8.22 -17.65 -17.67
N VAL A 23 -7.98 -18.01 -16.41
CA VAL A 23 -8.73 -18.98 -15.64
C VAL A 23 -10.08 -18.38 -15.24
N ILE A 24 -11.11 -18.77 -15.97
CA ILE A 24 -12.50 -18.50 -15.60
C ILE A 24 -12.82 -19.34 -14.36
N TYR A 25 -12.87 -18.68 -13.19
CA TYR A 25 -13.38 -19.31 -11.98
C TYR A 25 -14.91 -19.39 -12.04
N SER A 26 -15.48 -20.56 -11.81
CA SER A 26 -16.93 -20.73 -11.64
C SER A 26 -17.32 -20.47 -10.18
N GLY A 27 -17.29 -19.21 -9.73
CA GLY A 27 -17.73 -18.85 -8.37
C GLY A 27 -17.16 -17.53 -7.81
N LEU A 28 -17.44 -17.26 -6.53
CA LEU A 28 -16.85 -16.16 -5.77
C LEU A 28 -15.42 -16.53 -5.36
N ARG A 29 -14.43 -15.72 -5.75
CA ARG A 29 -13.05 -15.83 -5.28
C ARG A 29 -12.81 -14.73 -4.25
N LEU A 30 -12.36 -15.12 -3.06
CA LEU A 30 -11.81 -14.15 -2.11
C LEU A 30 -10.54 -13.57 -2.73
N THR A 31 -10.51 -12.25 -2.90
CA THR A 31 -9.33 -11.50 -3.33
C THR A 31 -8.97 -10.52 -2.23
N ASN A 32 -7.68 -10.40 -1.95
CA ASN A 32 -7.15 -9.36 -1.08
C ASN A 32 -6.80 -8.16 -1.95
N ILE A 33 -7.15 -6.96 -1.49
CA ILE A 33 -6.65 -5.74 -2.11
C ILE A 33 -5.23 -5.55 -1.59
N THR A 34 -4.24 -5.68 -2.46
CA THR A 34 -2.82 -5.51 -2.15
C THR A 34 -2.21 -4.38 -2.96
N GLY A 35 -1.03 -3.93 -2.57
CA GLY A 35 -0.28 -2.92 -3.29
C GLY A 35 1.05 -2.63 -2.62
N PHE A 36 1.69 -1.54 -3.07
CA PHE A 36 2.92 -1.05 -2.49
C PHE A 36 2.83 0.44 -2.14
N THR A 37 3.74 0.90 -1.29
CA THR A 37 3.86 2.29 -0.88
C THR A 37 5.34 2.68 -0.80
N GLU A 38 5.67 3.90 -1.22
CA GLU A 38 7.02 4.44 -1.25
C GLU A 38 7.08 5.76 -0.47
N TRP A 39 8.13 5.93 0.32
CA TRP A 39 8.33 7.04 1.25
C TRP A 39 9.75 7.57 1.15
N VAL A 40 9.91 8.88 1.28
CA VAL A 40 11.19 9.57 1.11
C VAL A 40 11.41 10.63 2.17
N SER A 41 12.66 10.79 2.64
CA SER A 41 13.04 11.89 3.52
C SER A 41 13.47 13.13 2.75
N LYS A 42 13.45 14.29 3.42
CA LYS A 42 14.05 15.55 2.93
C LYS A 42 15.53 15.72 3.30
N THR A 43 16.19 14.66 3.77
CA THR A 43 17.62 14.71 4.15
C THR A 43 18.53 14.69 2.92
N SER A 44 19.82 14.96 3.12
CA SER A 44 20.86 14.77 2.11
C SER A 44 21.97 13.86 2.68
N PRO A 45 22.16 12.63 2.18
CA PRO A 45 21.38 11.99 1.11
C PRO A 45 19.93 11.71 1.52
N ALA A 46 19.06 11.57 0.51
CA ALA A 46 17.68 11.18 0.72
C ALA A 46 17.60 9.71 1.18
N ILE A 47 16.75 9.44 2.16
CA ILE A 47 16.44 8.10 2.65
C ILE A 47 15.14 7.67 1.98
N THR A 48 15.12 6.46 1.44
CA THR A 48 13.96 5.87 0.76
C THR A 48 13.54 4.59 1.47
N LEU A 49 12.26 4.45 1.78
CA LEU A 49 11.65 3.23 2.31
C LEU A 49 10.41 2.87 1.48
N GLY A 50 10.32 1.62 1.06
CA GLY A 50 9.17 1.08 0.33
C GLY A 50 8.73 -0.26 0.91
N TRP A 51 7.43 -0.54 0.88
CA TRP A 51 6.89 -1.82 1.35
C TRP A 51 5.58 -2.19 0.69
N ASP A 52 5.29 -3.49 0.70
CA ASP A 52 4.03 -4.04 0.24
C ASP A 52 3.00 -3.99 1.38
N TRP A 53 1.73 -3.91 1.03
CA TRP A 53 0.63 -3.87 1.97
C TRP A 53 -0.59 -4.66 1.46
N GLU A 54 -1.41 -5.10 2.41
CA GLU A 54 -2.73 -5.65 2.16
C GLU A 54 -3.80 -4.85 2.93
N LEU A 55 -5.00 -4.77 2.36
CA LEU A 55 -6.16 -4.17 3.00
C LEU A 55 -7.09 -5.27 3.52
N SER A 56 -7.21 -5.34 4.83
CA SER A 56 -8.23 -6.13 5.53
C SER A 56 -9.46 -5.25 5.79
N ALA A 57 -10.65 -5.77 5.48
CA ALA A 57 -11.92 -5.10 5.74
C ALA A 57 -12.85 -5.91 6.66
N VAL A 58 -12.31 -6.91 7.38
CA VAL A 58 -13.09 -7.86 8.18
C VAL A 58 -13.92 -7.18 9.28
N SER A 59 -13.43 -6.08 9.84
CA SER A 59 -14.10 -5.29 10.88
C SER A 59 -15.09 -4.24 10.34
N GLY A 60 -15.25 -4.15 9.01
CA GLY A 60 -16.00 -3.06 8.35
C GLY A 60 -15.26 -1.72 8.30
N ILE A 61 -14.05 -1.65 8.87
CA ILE A 61 -13.16 -0.49 8.82
C ILE A 61 -11.90 -0.90 8.02
N PRO A 62 -11.41 -0.06 7.09
CA PRO A 62 -10.16 -0.31 6.39
C PRO A 62 -8.98 -0.48 7.36
N ASP A 63 -8.37 -1.67 7.37
CA ASP A 63 -7.18 -2.01 8.14
C ASP A 63 -6.03 -2.35 7.18
N TYR A 64 -5.08 -1.44 7.06
CA TYR A 64 -3.91 -1.58 6.18
C TYR A 64 -2.78 -2.25 6.94
N ARG A 65 -2.30 -3.38 6.42
CA ARG A 65 -1.24 -4.17 7.02
C ARG A 65 -0.05 -4.24 6.09
N ARG A 66 1.13 -4.00 6.62
CA ARG A 66 2.37 -4.20 5.90
C ARG A 66 2.59 -5.70 5.69
N THR A 67 3.07 -6.07 4.52
CA THR A 67 3.40 -7.44 4.13
C THR A 67 4.84 -7.50 3.63
N GLY A 68 5.55 -8.58 3.95
CA GLY A 68 6.93 -8.78 3.49
C GLY A 68 7.97 -7.86 4.12
N SER A 69 9.18 -7.90 3.57
CA SER A 69 10.32 -7.08 4.01
C SER A 69 10.29 -5.70 3.38
N LEU A 70 10.91 -4.74 4.07
CA LEU A 70 11.09 -3.39 3.59
C LEU A 70 12.16 -3.34 2.50
N ARG A 71 11.94 -2.48 1.51
CA ARG A 71 12.93 -2.08 0.53
C ARG A 71 13.50 -0.74 0.98
N SER A 72 14.81 -0.64 1.18
CA SER A 72 15.44 0.58 1.69
C SER A 72 16.83 0.82 1.13
N ASN A 73 17.29 2.08 1.20
CA ASN A 73 18.67 2.46 0.86
C ASN A 73 19.56 2.69 2.09
N VAL A 74 19.19 2.16 3.25
CA VAL A 74 19.91 2.37 4.52
C VAL A 74 20.37 1.05 5.14
N MET A 75 21.50 1.10 5.84
CA MET A 75 21.99 0.07 6.74
C MET A 75 22.10 0.70 8.12
N LEU A 76 21.42 0.13 9.12
CA LEU A 76 21.53 0.63 10.48
C LEU A 76 22.84 0.13 11.11
N THR A 77 23.38 0.93 12.01
CA THR A 77 24.59 0.60 12.77
C THR A 77 24.27 0.52 14.26
N ASP A 78 25.06 -0.25 14.99
CA ASP A 78 25.00 -0.30 16.45
C ASP A 78 25.72 0.91 17.09
N GLU A 79 25.82 0.89 18.43
CA GLU A 79 26.52 1.94 19.20
C GLU A 79 28.02 2.04 18.89
N LYS A 80 28.61 0.98 18.32
CA LYS A 80 30.01 0.93 17.89
C LYS A 80 30.19 1.33 16.42
N GLN A 81 29.13 1.81 15.76
CA GLN A 81 29.11 2.14 14.34
C GLN A 81 29.36 0.92 13.43
N ALA A 82 29.07 -0.29 13.92
CA ALA A 82 29.14 -1.49 13.11
C ALA A 82 27.77 -1.78 12.49
N ASP A 83 27.75 -2.16 11.20
CA ASP A 83 26.54 -2.57 10.50
C ASP A 83 25.84 -3.71 11.26
N ILE A 84 24.53 -3.55 11.51
CA ILE A 84 23.72 -4.61 12.14
C ILE A 84 23.20 -5.65 11.14
N GLY A 85 23.57 -5.48 9.86
CA GLY A 85 23.16 -6.31 8.74
C GLY A 85 21.74 -6.03 8.26
N GLU A 86 21.42 -6.62 7.12
CA GLU A 86 20.14 -6.43 6.41
C GLU A 86 18.94 -6.85 7.27
N MET A 87 18.98 -8.07 7.83
CA MET A 87 17.88 -8.58 8.67
C MET A 87 17.65 -7.73 9.93
N GLY A 88 18.73 -7.25 10.56
CA GLY A 88 18.64 -6.38 11.73
C GLY A 88 18.03 -5.02 11.37
N THR A 89 18.44 -4.48 10.22
CA THR A 89 17.92 -3.22 9.67
C THR A 89 16.44 -3.34 9.32
N ASP A 90 16.05 -4.36 8.56
CA ASP A 90 14.66 -4.63 8.16
C ASP A 90 13.76 -4.76 9.38
N LYS A 91 14.19 -5.51 10.41
CA LYS A 91 13.43 -5.69 11.64
C LYS A 91 13.18 -4.36 12.37
N LEU A 92 14.22 -3.56 12.60
CA LEU A 92 14.07 -2.33 13.38
C LEU A 92 13.29 -1.25 12.63
N LEU A 93 13.47 -1.15 11.31
CA LEU A 93 12.68 -0.24 10.48
C LEU A 93 11.22 -0.70 10.40
N SER A 94 10.98 -2.01 10.33
CA SER A 94 9.64 -2.60 10.35
C SER A 94 8.91 -2.24 11.64
N GLU A 95 9.53 -2.47 12.80
CA GLU A 95 8.96 -2.11 14.11
C GLU A 95 8.68 -0.61 14.23
N TRP A 96 9.52 0.23 13.62
CA TRP A 96 9.30 1.67 13.60
C TRP A 96 8.12 2.07 12.71
N ILE A 97 8.04 1.55 11.48
CA ILE A 97 6.95 1.82 10.53
C ILE A 97 5.61 1.30 11.05
N ASP A 98 5.58 0.12 11.66
CA ASP A 98 4.36 -0.48 12.20
C ASP A 98 3.74 0.37 13.33
N GLY A 99 4.52 1.27 13.94
CA GLY A 99 4.05 2.26 14.90
C GLY A 99 3.57 3.59 14.30
N LEU A 100 3.67 3.78 12.99
CA LEU A 100 3.21 4.98 12.28
C LEU A 100 1.79 4.80 11.73
N GLU A 101 1.02 5.88 11.63
CA GLU A 101 -0.29 5.86 10.97
C GLU A 101 -0.20 5.96 9.43
N TRP A 102 0.72 5.20 8.82
CA TRP A 102 1.01 5.26 7.38
C TRP A 102 -0.20 4.85 6.51
N GLY A 103 -1.09 3.98 7.00
CA GLY A 103 -2.28 3.52 6.28
C GLY A 103 -3.22 4.65 5.86
N LYS A 104 -3.25 5.79 6.58
CA LYS A 104 -4.04 6.97 6.19
C LYS A 104 -3.54 7.59 4.89
N ALA A 105 -2.22 7.67 4.72
CA ALA A 105 -1.61 8.21 3.50
C ALA A 105 -1.85 7.28 2.30
N VAL A 106 -1.73 5.96 2.50
CA VAL A 106 -2.05 4.96 1.48
C VAL A 106 -3.52 5.04 1.07
N HIS A 107 -4.45 5.07 2.04
CA HIS A 107 -5.88 5.23 1.77
C HIS A 107 -6.15 6.48 0.94
N ALA A 108 -5.59 7.63 1.34
CA ALA A 108 -5.76 8.89 0.62
C ALA A 108 -5.14 8.86 -0.79
N ALA A 109 -4.10 8.06 -1.02
CA ALA A 109 -3.48 7.93 -2.34
C ALA A 109 -4.34 7.08 -3.29
N ILE A 110 -4.82 5.91 -2.84
CA ILE A 110 -5.53 4.94 -3.69
C ILE A 110 -7.02 5.24 -3.89
N THR A 111 -7.60 6.14 -3.08
CA THR A 111 -9.01 6.55 -3.20
C THR A 111 -9.19 7.87 -3.97
N LYS A 112 -8.10 8.51 -4.38
CA LYS A 112 -8.17 9.67 -5.28
C LYS A 112 -8.83 9.21 -6.58
N ILE A 113 -10.01 9.74 -6.85
CA ILE A 113 -10.64 9.62 -8.16
C ILE A 113 -9.78 10.43 -9.13
N ASP A 114 -9.12 9.77 -10.07
CA ASP A 114 -8.59 10.46 -11.25
C ASP A 114 -9.80 11.03 -12.02
N PRO A 115 -9.93 12.37 -12.17
CA PRO A 115 -10.99 12.97 -12.96
C PRO A 115 -11.04 12.43 -14.40
N GLY A 116 -9.90 11.94 -14.92
CA GLY A 116 -9.77 11.34 -16.26
C GLY A 116 -10.35 9.93 -16.39
N GLN A 117 -10.54 9.18 -15.29
CA GLN A 117 -11.17 7.85 -15.32
C GLN A 117 -12.67 7.86 -14.98
N ALA A 118 -13.20 8.96 -14.42
CA ALA A 118 -14.60 9.05 -13.99
C ALA A 118 -15.64 9.14 -15.13
N VAL A 119 -15.21 9.21 -16.40
CA VAL A 119 -16.08 9.39 -17.57
C VAL A 119 -15.90 8.27 -18.61
N SER A 120 -16.03 7.01 -18.21
CA SER A 120 -16.45 5.94 -19.13
C SER A 120 -16.74 4.65 -18.36
N SER A 121 -18.00 4.46 -17.93
CA SER A 121 -18.73 3.17 -18.05
C SER A 121 -19.83 3.01 -16.98
N TYR A 122 -20.89 3.81 -17.05
CA TYR A 122 -22.22 3.35 -16.60
C TYR A 122 -23.31 4.05 -17.42
N SER A 123 -23.35 3.78 -18.73
CA SER A 123 -24.54 4.06 -19.54
C SER A 123 -25.43 2.81 -19.52
N TRP A 124 -26.21 2.62 -18.47
CA TRP A 124 -27.35 1.70 -18.54
C TRP A 124 -28.38 2.32 -19.49
N ARG A 125 -28.30 1.98 -20.79
CA ARG A 125 -29.41 2.22 -21.71
C ARG A 125 -30.60 1.39 -21.19
N LYS A 126 -31.62 2.07 -20.66
CA LYS A 126 -32.94 1.47 -20.45
C LYS A 126 -33.37 0.85 -21.77
N ARG A 127 -33.42 -0.49 -21.84
CA ARG A 127 -34.24 -1.16 -22.84
C ARG A 127 -35.65 -1.15 -22.28
N GLU A 128 -36.48 -0.22 -22.75
CA GLU A 128 -37.92 -0.35 -22.62
C GLU A 128 -38.33 -1.58 -23.43
N GLY A 129 -38.65 -2.66 -22.72
CA GLY A 129 -39.40 -3.78 -23.25
C GLY A 129 -40.75 -3.77 -22.55
N GLU A 130 -41.81 -3.45 -23.30
CA GLU A 130 -43.20 -3.66 -22.89
C GLU A 130 -43.37 -5.11 -22.40
N VAL A 131 -43.73 -5.29 -21.14
CA VAL A 131 -44.39 -6.51 -20.67
C VAL A 131 -45.87 -6.19 -20.66
N ARG A 132 -46.58 -6.70 -21.65
CA ARG A 132 -48.05 -6.75 -21.63
C ARG A 132 -48.47 -7.90 -20.72
N LEU A 133 -49.37 -7.59 -19.78
CA LEU A 133 -50.17 -8.57 -19.05
C LEU A 133 -51.23 -9.18 -19.98
#